data_AF-A0A8B6CJR5-F1
#
_entry.id   AF-A0A8B6CJR5-F1
#
_cell.length_a   1.000
_cell.length_b   1.000
_cell.length_c   1.000
_cell.angle_alpha   90.00
_cell.angle_beta   90.00
_cell.angle_gamma   90.00
#
_symmetry.space_group_name_H-M   'P 1'
#
loop_
_entity.id
_entity.type
_entity.pdbx_description
1 polymer ?
#
loop_
_entity_poly.entity_id
_entity_poly.type
_entity_poly.pdbx_seq_one_letter_code
_entity_poly.pdbx_strand_id
1 'polypeptide(L)'
;MKNSMNCIEPESLKPLPENKIITTQINENQAISIPDETVKNPIDENQPISIPDETVKNSIQLSEKDHDDLEEILKLVLKTDVSENFVLLLISQLNNCKKGLDVHHRRWDPKIISLCLTLFIRSPQTYNDLKQSGFLELPSKRLLQYYKNSVKQTPGFNQGNITWMT
;
A
#
# COMPACT_ATOMS: atom_id res chain seq x y z
N MET A 1 -78.41 -10.24 -0.93
CA MET A 1 -77.32 -10.78 -0.10
C MET A 1 -76.20 -11.25 -1.00
N LYS A 2 -75.03 -10.62 -0.84
CA LYS A 2 -73.67 -11.06 -1.20
C LYS A 2 -73.27 -11.01 -2.68
N ASN A 3 -72.25 -10.17 -2.89
CA ASN A 3 -71.67 -9.66 -4.11
C ASN A 3 -70.96 -10.69 -4.99
N SER A 4 -70.97 -10.36 -6.29
CA SER A 4 -70.15 -10.89 -7.37
C SER A 4 -68.65 -10.87 -7.03
N MET A 5 -67.99 -12.03 -7.09
CA MET A 5 -66.54 -12.13 -7.18
C MET A 5 -66.16 -12.18 -8.66
N ASN A 6 -65.77 -11.03 -9.20
CA ASN A 6 -65.02 -10.96 -10.45
C ASN A 6 -63.58 -11.41 -10.17
N CYS A 7 -63.15 -12.49 -10.81
CA CYS A 7 -61.74 -12.88 -10.86
C CYS A 7 -60.98 -11.83 -11.69
N ILE A 8 -60.03 -11.15 -11.05
CA ILE A 8 -59.16 -10.17 -11.69
C ILE A 8 -57.99 -10.93 -12.32
N GLU A 9 -57.87 -10.87 -13.65
CA GLU A 9 -56.72 -11.34 -14.41
C GLU A 9 -55.48 -10.47 -14.11
N PRO A 10 -54.25 -11.03 -14.04
CA PRO A 10 -53.05 -10.24 -13.82
C PRO A 10 -52.69 -9.43 -15.07
N GLU A 11 -52.72 -8.12 -14.89
CA GLU A 11 -52.38 -7.08 -15.86
C GLU A 11 -50.97 -7.30 -16.45
N SER A 12 -50.89 -7.43 -17.78
CA SER A 12 -49.66 -7.59 -18.54
C SER A 12 -48.74 -6.38 -18.36
N LEU A 13 -47.53 -6.60 -17.80
CA LEU A 13 -46.47 -5.59 -17.76
C LEU A 13 -46.06 -5.17 -19.18
N LYS A 14 -46.07 -3.85 -19.44
CA LYS A 14 -45.49 -3.25 -20.64
C LYS A 14 -43.96 -3.23 -20.53
N PRO A 15 -43.22 -3.44 -21.64
CA PRO A 15 -41.76 -3.51 -21.61
C PRO A 15 -41.09 -2.14 -21.36
N LEU A 16 -40.01 -2.14 -20.57
CA LEU A 16 -39.11 -1.01 -20.38
C LEU A 16 -38.24 -0.79 -21.63
N PRO A 17 -37.86 0.47 -21.96
CA PRO A 17 -37.04 0.79 -23.11
C PRO A 17 -35.59 0.29 -22.99
N GLU A 18 -35.06 -0.14 -24.12
CA GLU A 18 -33.74 -0.75 -24.33
C GLU A 18 -32.58 0.21 -24.00
N ASN A 19 -31.76 -0.14 -23.00
CA ASN A 19 -30.46 0.48 -22.81
C ASN A 19 -29.44 -0.17 -23.76
N LYS A 20 -29.03 0.57 -24.80
CA LYS A 20 -27.98 0.16 -25.74
C LYS A 20 -26.63 -0.03 -25.03
N ILE A 21 -26.15 -1.26 -25.05
CA ILE A 21 -24.78 -1.67 -24.73
C ILE A 21 -23.89 -1.17 -25.88
N ILE A 22 -22.89 -0.35 -25.59
CA ILE A 22 -21.76 -0.11 -26.52
C ILE A 22 -20.53 -0.77 -25.93
N THR A 23 -20.35 -2.03 -26.35
CA THR A 23 -19.11 -2.78 -26.25
C THR A 23 -18.09 -2.13 -27.18
N THR A 24 -16.95 -1.67 -26.67
CA THR A 24 -15.80 -1.34 -27.53
C THR A 24 -14.68 -2.34 -27.29
N GLN A 25 -14.43 -3.06 -28.38
CA GLN A 25 -13.50 -4.14 -28.65
C GLN A 25 -12.09 -3.95 -28.06
N ILE A 26 -11.57 -5.02 -27.48
CA ILE A 26 -10.14 -5.26 -27.27
C ILE A 26 -9.54 -5.56 -28.65
N ASN A 27 -8.51 -4.81 -29.06
CA ASN A 27 -7.72 -5.18 -30.24
C ASN A 27 -6.24 -5.10 -29.87
N GLU A 28 -5.60 -6.26 -29.82
CA GLU A 28 -4.17 -6.41 -29.61
C GLU A 28 -3.41 -6.11 -30.92
N ASN A 29 -2.27 -5.44 -30.77
CA ASN A 29 -1.10 -5.42 -31.65
C ASN A 29 -1.20 -4.62 -32.97
N GLN A 30 -0.55 -3.45 -33.01
CA GLN A 30 0.41 -3.09 -34.06
C GLN A 30 1.30 -1.90 -33.65
N ALA A 31 2.56 -2.00 -34.05
CA ALA A 31 3.74 -1.30 -33.53
C ALA A 31 3.73 0.23 -33.67
N ILE A 32 4.23 0.93 -32.66
CA ILE A 32 4.63 2.34 -32.78
C ILE A 32 6.15 2.38 -32.89
N SER A 33 6.60 2.72 -34.09
CA SER A 33 7.98 2.93 -34.48
C SER A 33 8.59 4.09 -33.70
N ILE A 34 9.84 3.90 -33.26
CA ILE A 34 10.72 4.91 -32.67
C ILE A 34 11.13 5.90 -33.77
N PRO A 35 11.01 7.24 -33.56
CA PRO A 35 11.94 8.18 -34.15
C PRO A 35 13.02 8.52 -33.12
N ASP A 36 14.26 8.20 -33.45
CA ASP A 36 15.45 8.76 -32.84
C ASP A 36 15.53 10.25 -33.20
N GLU A 37 15.48 11.13 -32.21
CA GLU A 37 16.22 12.39 -32.28
C GLU A 37 16.71 12.78 -30.88
N THR A 38 18.02 12.76 -30.75
CA THR A 38 18.79 13.12 -29.57
C THR A 38 18.63 14.59 -29.21
N VAL A 39 18.11 14.89 -28.01
CA VAL A 39 18.45 16.12 -27.28
C VAL A 39 18.69 15.77 -25.82
N LYS A 40 19.98 15.78 -25.44
CA LYS A 40 20.43 15.80 -24.04
C LYS A 40 19.88 17.07 -23.39
N ASN A 41 19.10 16.95 -22.33
CA ASN A 41 19.01 18.00 -21.31
C ASN A 41 18.94 17.35 -19.92
N PRO A 42 19.69 17.87 -18.92
CA PRO A 42 19.64 17.36 -17.55
C PRO A 42 18.26 17.63 -16.95
N ILE A 43 17.71 16.67 -16.21
CA ILE A 43 16.52 16.89 -15.38
C ILE A 43 16.96 17.81 -14.24
N ASP A 44 16.56 19.08 -14.29
CA ASP A 44 16.69 20.05 -13.22
C ASP A 44 15.65 19.73 -12.14
N GLU A 45 16.10 19.34 -10.94
CA GLU A 45 15.29 18.90 -9.80
C GLU A 45 14.46 20.03 -9.13
N ASN A 46 14.24 21.17 -9.79
CA ASN A 46 13.65 22.37 -9.14
C ASN A 46 12.39 22.94 -9.82
N GLN A 47 11.52 22.11 -10.39
CA GLN A 47 10.18 22.54 -10.78
C GLN A 47 9.16 22.11 -9.71
N PRO A 48 8.55 23.05 -8.96
CA PRO A 48 7.52 22.71 -7.99
C PRO A 48 6.33 22.09 -8.71
N ILE A 49 5.95 20.89 -8.28
CA ILE A 49 4.70 20.25 -8.71
C ILE A 49 3.58 21.19 -8.32
N SER A 50 3.00 21.92 -9.28
CA SER A 50 1.86 22.80 -9.07
C SER A 50 0.65 21.94 -8.73
N ILE A 51 0.36 21.79 -7.44
CA ILE A 51 -0.86 21.16 -6.95
C ILE A 51 -2.02 22.03 -7.48
N PRO A 52 -2.98 21.47 -8.25
CA PRO A 52 -4.06 22.25 -8.85
C PRO A 52 -4.89 22.97 -7.77
N ASP A 53 -5.12 24.27 -7.95
CA ASP A 53 -5.75 25.21 -6.98
C ASP A 53 -7.11 24.77 -6.41
N GLU A 54 -7.78 23.81 -7.05
CA GLU A 54 -9.07 23.28 -6.59
C GLU A 54 -8.96 22.45 -5.30
N THR A 55 -7.82 21.80 -5.02
CA THR A 55 -7.65 20.98 -3.81
C THR A 55 -7.56 21.81 -2.53
N VAL A 56 -7.13 23.08 -2.64
CA VAL A 56 -6.97 23.96 -1.48
C VAL A 56 -8.33 24.45 -0.97
N LYS A 57 -9.31 24.64 -1.86
CA LYS A 57 -10.67 25.09 -1.49
C LYS A 57 -11.44 24.08 -0.65
N ASN A 58 -11.10 22.79 -0.75
CA ASN A 58 -11.70 21.72 0.04
C ASN A 58 -10.79 21.26 1.20
N SER A 59 -9.73 22.02 1.51
CA SER A 59 -8.84 21.66 2.62
C SER A 59 -9.45 22.04 3.97
N ILE A 60 -9.45 21.09 4.90
CA ILE A 60 -9.90 21.28 6.29
C ILE A 60 -8.67 21.62 7.12
N GLN A 61 -8.72 22.71 7.90
CA GLN A 61 -7.66 23.01 8.86
C GLN A 61 -7.81 22.13 10.10
N LEU A 62 -6.79 21.32 10.37
CA LEU A 62 -6.73 20.46 11.55
C LEU A 62 -6.23 21.26 12.75
N SER A 63 -6.96 21.16 13.86
CA SER A 63 -6.56 21.70 15.16
C SER A 63 -5.90 20.63 16.03
N GLU A 64 -5.30 21.05 17.15
CA GLU A 64 -4.67 20.13 18.11
C GLU A 64 -5.68 19.13 18.72
N LYS A 65 -6.97 19.51 18.82
CA LYS A 65 -8.02 18.60 19.30
C LYS A 65 -8.29 17.44 18.34
N ASP A 66 -8.07 17.66 17.04
CA ASP A 66 -8.28 16.63 16.03
C ASP A 66 -7.18 15.55 16.11
N HIS A 67 -6.04 15.86 16.75
CA HIS A 67 -4.99 14.87 17.00
C HIS A 67 -5.47 13.77 17.96
N ASP A 68 -6.14 14.17 19.04
CA ASP A 68 -6.64 13.25 20.06
C ASP A 68 -7.74 12.34 19.47
N ASP A 69 -8.69 12.92 18.72
CA ASP A 69 -9.76 12.18 18.05
C ASP A 69 -9.21 11.15 17.05
N LEU A 70 -8.20 11.53 16.27
CA LEU A 70 -7.55 10.62 15.33
C LEU A 70 -6.80 9.50 16.07
N GLU A 71 -6.20 9.78 17.22
CA GLU A 71 -5.54 8.77 18.04
C GLU A 71 -6.56 7.75 18.58
N GLU A 72 -7.73 8.20 19.03
CA GLU A 72 -8.81 7.32 19.48
C GLU A 72 -9.37 6.44 18.36
N ILE A 73 -9.62 7.02 17.18
CA ILE A 73 -10.06 6.27 16.00
C ILE A 73 -9.03 5.22 15.61
N LEU A 74 -7.74 5.58 15.58
CA LEU A 74 -6.66 4.63 15.31
C LEU A 74 -6.63 3.51 16.34
N LYS A 75 -6.74 3.83 17.64
CA LYS A 75 -6.78 2.81 18.71
C LYS A 75 -7.97 1.87 18.56
N LEU A 76 -9.13 2.35 18.09
CA LEU A 76 -10.30 1.51 17.81
C LEU A 76 -10.07 0.60 16.59
N VAL A 77 -9.53 1.15 15.50
CA VAL A 77 -9.19 0.37 14.30
C VAL A 77 -8.16 -0.70 14.60
N LEU A 78 -7.14 -0.39 15.41
CA LEU A 78 -6.10 -1.34 15.82
C LEU A 78 -6.61 -2.47 16.73
N LYS A 79 -7.75 -2.27 17.42
CA LYS A 79 -8.43 -3.32 18.18
C LYS A 79 -9.29 -4.24 17.30
N THR A 80 -9.59 -3.80 16.08
CA THR A 80 -10.26 -4.62 15.08
C THR A 80 -9.22 -5.61 14.50
N ASP A 81 -9.66 -6.68 13.85
CA ASP A 81 -8.85 -7.82 13.36
C ASP A 81 -7.68 -7.43 12.42
N VAL A 82 -6.65 -6.83 13.01
CA VAL A 82 -5.43 -6.36 12.36
C VAL A 82 -4.30 -7.29 12.78
N SER A 83 -3.52 -7.74 11.79
CA SER A 83 -2.36 -8.58 12.06
C SER A 83 -1.40 -7.89 13.04
N GLU A 84 -0.94 -8.62 14.06
CA GLU A 84 0.01 -8.13 15.07
C GLU A 84 1.28 -7.52 14.44
N ASN A 85 1.74 -8.09 13.33
CA ASN A 85 2.91 -7.57 12.59
C ASN A 85 2.68 -6.16 12.05
N PHE A 86 1.45 -5.86 11.65
CA PHE A 86 1.07 -4.55 11.14
C PHE A 86 0.96 -3.53 12.28
N VAL A 87 0.39 -3.91 13.42
CA VAL A 87 0.37 -3.08 14.63
C VAL A 87 1.80 -2.72 15.06
N LEU A 88 2.70 -3.70 15.09
CA LEU A 88 4.10 -3.48 15.41
C LEU A 88 4.78 -2.54 14.40
N LEU A 89 4.47 -2.69 13.11
CA LEU A 89 4.99 -1.81 12.07
C LEU A 89 4.56 -0.37 12.35
N LEU A 90 3.29 -0.12 12.65
CA LEU A 90 2.78 1.23 12.92
C LEU A 90 3.43 1.86 14.16
N ILE A 91 3.58 1.09 15.24
CA ILE A 91 4.29 1.56 16.45
C ILE A 91 5.74 1.92 16.13
N SER A 92 6.41 1.09 15.31
CA SER A 92 7.78 1.36 14.85
C SER A 92 7.86 2.63 14.00
N GLN A 93 6.91 2.84 13.07
CA GLN A 93 6.83 4.07 12.26
C GLN A 93 6.68 5.30 13.16
N LEU A 94 5.75 5.27 14.12
CA LEU A 94 5.53 6.40 15.04
C LEU A 94 6.80 6.73 15.85
N ASN A 95 7.56 5.73 16.29
CA ASN A 95 8.81 5.94 16.99
C ASN A 95 9.92 6.52 16.10
N ASN A 96 9.97 6.11 14.83
CA ASN A 96 10.99 6.59 13.89
C ASN A 96 10.69 7.98 13.32
N CYS A 97 9.42 8.40 13.32
CA CYS A 97 8.98 9.73 12.90
C CYS A 97 9.14 10.81 13.98
N LYS A 98 9.56 10.46 15.20
CA LYS A 98 9.78 11.44 16.29
C LYS A 98 10.88 12.42 15.88
N LYS A 99 10.56 13.72 15.95
CA LYS A 99 11.48 14.81 15.59
C LYS A 99 12.75 14.74 16.45
N GLY A 100 13.91 14.89 15.81
CA GLY A 100 15.22 14.94 16.47
C GLY A 100 15.97 13.60 16.56
N LEU A 101 15.42 12.51 16.00
CA LEU A 101 16.13 11.24 15.96
C LEU A 101 17.05 11.15 14.74
N ASP A 102 18.35 11.02 15.00
CA ASP A 102 19.35 10.76 13.96
C ASP A 102 19.09 9.40 13.28
N VAL A 103 19.22 9.36 11.96
CA VAL A 103 18.99 8.17 11.12
C VAL A 103 19.89 7.02 11.56
N HIS A 104 21.11 7.32 12.02
CA HIS A 104 22.09 6.32 12.42
C HIS A 104 21.81 5.70 13.80
N HIS A 105 21.01 6.36 14.64
CA HIS A 105 20.70 5.90 16.01
C HIS A 105 19.38 5.11 16.11
N ARG A 106 18.71 4.86 14.98
CA ARG A 106 17.45 4.11 14.94
C ARG A 106 17.68 2.62 15.23
N ARG A 107 17.05 2.13 16.30
CA ARG A 107 17.04 0.71 16.66
C ARG A 107 15.78 0.05 16.12
N TRP A 108 15.98 -0.97 15.28
CA TRP A 108 14.89 -1.73 14.70
C TRP A 108 14.55 -2.95 15.55
N ASP A 109 13.25 -3.18 15.75
CA ASP A 109 12.76 -4.42 16.36
C ASP A 109 13.07 -5.62 15.42
N PRO A 110 13.61 -6.74 15.94
CA PRO A 110 13.85 -7.95 15.16
C PRO A 110 12.66 -8.43 14.32
N LYS A 111 11.43 -8.31 14.82
CA LYS A 111 10.22 -8.70 14.07
C LYS A 111 10.00 -7.83 12.83
N ILE A 112 10.26 -6.52 12.93
CA ILE A 112 10.19 -5.60 11.79
C ILE A 112 11.27 -5.89 10.78
N ILE A 113 12.48 -6.23 11.24
CA ILE A 113 13.57 -6.67 10.36
C ILE A 113 13.16 -7.93 9.62
N SER A 114 12.58 -8.93 10.29
CA SER A 114 12.10 -10.17 9.66
C SER A 114 11.01 -9.90 8.61
N LEU A 115 10.06 -9.01 8.91
CA LEU A 115 9.02 -8.59 7.97
C LEU A 115 9.62 -7.92 6.72
N CYS A 116 10.50 -6.94 6.93
CA CYS A 116 11.20 -6.22 5.86
C CYS A 116 12.09 -7.17 5.04
N LEU A 117 12.74 -8.13 5.70
CA LEU A 117 13.57 -9.13 5.06
C LEU A 117 12.74 -10.06 4.18
N THR A 118 11.54 -10.45 4.63
CA THR A 118 10.61 -11.27 3.85
C THR A 118 10.17 -10.54 2.58
N LEU A 119 9.79 -9.26 2.71
CA LEU A 119 9.45 -8.40 1.58
C LEU A 119 10.64 -8.26 0.60
N PHE A 120 11.84 -8.01 1.13
CA PHE A 120 13.05 -7.84 0.34
C PHE A 120 13.50 -9.11 -0.40
N ILE A 121 13.36 -10.28 0.23
CA ILE A 121 13.67 -11.58 -0.40
C ILE A 121 12.71 -11.85 -1.56
N ARG A 122 11.43 -11.48 -1.42
CA ARG A 122 10.40 -11.69 -2.44
C ARG A 122 10.54 -10.73 -3.62
N SER A 123 10.74 -9.43 -3.36
CA SER A 123 11.01 -8.44 -4.40
C SER A 123 11.91 -7.32 -3.87
N PRO A 124 13.22 -7.32 -4.20
CA PRO A 124 14.13 -6.29 -3.75
C PRO A 124 13.89 -4.94 -4.45
N GLN A 125 13.33 -4.94 -5.66
CA GLN A 125 12.99 -3.71 -6.38
C GLN A 125 11.81 -3.00 -5.73
N THR A 126 10.71 -3.72 -5.48
CA THR A 126 9.53 -3.18 -4.81
C THR A 126 9.87 -2.63 -3.42
N TYR A 127 10.79 -3.28 -2.70
CA TYR A 127 11.28 -2.76 -1.43
C TYR A 127 11.98 -1.40 -1.58
N ASN A 128 12.80 -1.22 -2.62
CA ASN A 128 13.45 0.05 -2.89
C ASN A 128 12.44 1.13 -3.29
N ASP A 129 11.48 0.80 -4.16
CA ASP A 129 10.46 1.74 -4.61
C ASP A 129 9.60 2.22 -3.41
N LEU A 130 9.21 1.30 -2.52
CA LEU A 130 8.46 1.61 -1.30
C LEU A 130 9.28 2.46 -0.31
N LYS A 131 10.60 2.28 -0.29
CA LYS A 131 11.48 3.11 0.52
C LYS A 131 11.68 4.51 -0.09
N GLN A 132 11.83 4.57 -1.41
CA GLN A 132 12.03 5.82 -2.15
C GLN A 132 10.77 6.69 -2.18
N SER A 133 9.59 6.08 -2.10
CA SER A 133 8.32 6.81 -2.03
C SER A 133 8.19 7.68 -0.78
N GLY A 134 9.03 7.46 0.25
CA GLY A 134 8.97 8.21 1.52
C GLY A 134 7.71 7.93 2.34
N PHE A 135 6.85 7.02 1.90
CA PHE A 135 5.60 6.68 2.60
C PHE A 135 5.86 5.90 3.89
N LEU A 136 6.86 5.02 3.89
CA LEU A 136 7.26 4.25 5.06
C LEU A 136 8.74 4.46 5.37
N GLU A 137 9.04 4.64 6.64
CA GLU A 137 10.40 4.64 7.13
C GLU A 137 10.85 3.18 7.28
N LEU A 138 11.76 2.75 6.39
CA LEU A 138 12.20 1.36 6.31
C LEU A 138 13.71 1.22 6.55
N PRO A 139 14.16 0.05 7.08
CA PRO A 139 15.58 -0.29 7.20
C PRO A 139 16.39 -0.03 5.92
N SER A 140 17.71 0.12 6.06
CA SER A 140 18.58 0.19 4.89
C SER A 140 18.73 -1.17 4.23
N LYS A 141 18.85 -1.18 2.90
CA LYS A 141 19.17 -2.41 2.14
C LYS A 141 20.44 -3.07 2.65
N ARG A 142 21.44 -2.27 3.04
CA ARG A 142 22.69 -2.74 3.64
C ARG A 142 22.43 -3.47 4.97
N LEU A 143 21.56 -2.93 5.82
CA LEU A 143 21.17 -3.59 7.07
C LEU A 143 20.52 -4.95 6.80
N LEU A 144 19.57 -5.01 5.85
CA LEU A 144 18.94 -6.28 5.48
C LEU A 144 19.93 -7.30 4.91
N GLN A 145 20.94 -6.86 4.15
CA GLN A 145 22.01 -7.75 3.68
C GLN A 145 22.84 -8.32 4.83
N TYR A 146 23.16 -7.53 5.86
CA TYR A 146 23.84 -8.04 7.05
C TYR A 146 23.01 -9.11 7.76
N TYR A 147 21.70 -8.89 7.92
CA TYR A 147 20.81 -9.88 8.52
C TYR A 147 20.68 -11.13 7.64
N LYS A 148 20.52 -10.97 6.33
CA LYS A 148 20.48 -12.10 5.38
C LYS A 148 21.74 -12.95 5.47
N ASN A 149 22.91 -12.30 5.55
CA ASN A 149 24.20 -12.97 5.57
C ASN A 149 24.64 -13.39 6.99
N SER A 150 23.83 -13.11 8.02
CA SER A 150 24.13 -13.52 9.40
C SER A 150 24.10 -15.03 9.57
N VAL A 151 23.26 -15.71 8.77
CA VAL A 151 23.15 -17.17 8.74
C VAL A 151 24.26 -17.73 7.87
N LYS A 152 25.31 -18.27 8.49
CA LYS A 152 26.41 -18.94 7.79
C LYS A 152 25.91 -20.28 7.25
N GLN A 153 26.00 -20.45 5.93
CA GLN A 153 25.70 -21.72 5.28
C GLN A 153 26.93 -22.61 5.35
N THR A 154 26.79 -23.79 5.93
CA THR A 154 27.82 -24.85 5.92
C THR A 154 27.40 -25.93 4.92
N PRO A 155 28.35 -26.55 4.19
CA PRO A 155 28.02 -27.69 3.35
C PRO A 155 27.51 -28.86 4.20
N GLY A 156 26.60 -29.66 3.64
CA GLY A 156 25.96 -30.79 4.33
C GLY A 156 24.67 -30.42 5.07
N PHE A 157 24.18 -31.34 5.90
CA PHE A 157 22.97 -31.14 6.69
C PHE A 157 23.28 -30.23 7.89
N ASN A 158 22.65 -29.06 7.94
CA ASN A 158 22.76 -28.19 9.10
C ASN A 158 21.83 -28.73 10.19
N GLN A 159 22.42 -29.36 11.21
CA GLN A 159 21.67 -29.97 12.32
C GLN A 159 20.82 -28.92 13.06
N GLY A 160 21.31 -27.69 13.19
CA GLY A 160 20.53 -26.59 13.77
C GLY A 160 19.26 -26.31 12.96
N ASN A 161 19.33 -26.47 11.64
CA ASN A 161 18.17 -26.36 10.76
C ASN A 161 17.23 -27.58 10.82
N ILE A 162 17.61 -28.67 11.45
CA ILE A 162 16.72 -29.83 11.62
C ILE A 162 16.03 -29.71 12.98
N THR A 163 16.79 -29.34 14.01
CA THR A 163 16.28 -29.17 15.37
C THR A 163 15.18 -28.11 15.49
N TRP A 164 15.22 -27.00 14.74
CA TRP A 164 14.12 -26.00 14.80
C TRP A 164 12.83 -26.44 14.10
N MET A 165 12.90 -27.43 13.21
CA MET A 165 11.72 -27.94 12.49
C MET A 165 11.00 -29.07 13.26
N THR A 166 11.64 -29.65 14.27
CA THR A 166 11.12 -30.79 15.04
C THR A 166 10.51 -30.33 16.35
#